data_AF-A0A7V4L8K4-F1
#
_entry.id   AF-A0A7V4L8K4-F1
#
_cell.length_a   1.000
_cell.length_b   1.000
_cell.length_c   1.000
_cell.angle_alpha   90.00
_cell.angle_beta   90.00
_cell.angle_gamma   90.00
#
_symmetry.space_group_name_H-M   'P 1'
#
loop_
_entity.id
_entity.type
_entity.pdbx_description
1 polymer ?
#
loop_
_entity_poly.entity_id
_entity_poly.type
_entity_poly.pdbx_seq_one_letter_code
_entity_poly.pdbx_strand_id
1 'polypeptide(L)'
;MTAGLAALLAGLATTAGLSLSSARTLREKWPGEADTFYLPPSRVLRAVSLGHRELLADLIHVRANVYFGTQLYARLPTKWLAQYLHTAIDLDPRFHRLYLSGAAMLVYNGQRIVPDMVLAANSILERGRLAFPFDWEIPFQLGFNLLYELPNDADPDDPRIPGWRQEGVEILRQVSLFEGVPYFIPNLVARMLTKQGSEDLAIRHLEQAYAVATNEEARAQIRGKLIALRGRRAADDLAEKQRELDRLVSNRYPDFPEAFSIVMGPKMTSKGILSATLTAPNRKFD
;
A
#
# COMPACT_ATOMS: atom_id res chain seq x y z
N MET A 1 60.88 13.01 13.03
CA MET A 1 59.49 12.53 12.80
C MET A 1 58.68 12.40 14.09
N THR A 2 59.26 11.89 15.20
CA THR A 2 58.55 11.66 16.47
C THR A 2 58.04 12.92 17.16
N ALA A 3 58.80 14.02 17.14
CA ALA A 3 58.39 15.29 17.77
C ALA A 3 57.19 15.95 17.08
N GLY A 4 57.10 15.86 15.74
CA GLY A 4 55.96 16.38 14.98
C GLY A 4 54.66 15.60 15.24
N LEU A 5 54.76 14.27 15.38
CA LEU A 5 53.63 13.42 15.71
C LEU A 5 53.12 13.69 17.14
N ALA A 6 54.04 13.87 18.10
CA ALA A 6 53.68 14.20 19.49
C ALA A 6 52.99 15.55 19.60
N ALA A 7 53.47 16.57 18.88
CA ALA A 7 52.84 17.89 18.83
C ALA A 7 51.44 17.84 18.19
N LEU A 8 51.27 17.05 17.13
CA LEU A 8 49.97 16.86 16.47
C LEU A 8 48.97 16.15 17.38
N LEU A 9 49.41 15.09 18.08
CA LEU A 9 48.58 14.37 19.05
C LEU A 9 48.21 15.24 20.26
N ALA A 10 49.14 16.07 20.75
CA ALA A 10 48.85 17.04 21.81
C ALA A 10 47.86 18.13 21.37
N GLY A 11 47.95 18.58 20.11
CA GLY A 11 46.97 19.49 19.51
C GLY A 11 45.58 18.85 19.36
N LEU A 12 45.52 17.58 18.93
CA LEU A 12 44.27 16.83 18.85
C LEU A 12 43.66 16.57 20.24
N ALA A 13 44.48 16.27 21.25
CA ALA A 13 44.01 16.04 22.61
C ALA A 13 43.48 17.33 23.27
N THR A 14 44.15 18.47 23.05
CA THR A 14 43.69 19.76 23.58
C THR A 14 42.41 20.24 22.89
N THR A 15 42.31 20.10 21.56
CA THR A 15 41.07 20.40 20.83
C THR A 15 39.92 19.48 21.22
N ALA A 16 40.17 18.18 21.42
CA ALA A 16 39.17 17.25 21.95
C ALA A 16 38.77 17.57 23.40
N GLY A 17 39.72 17.97 24.26
CA GLY A 17 39.46 18.36 25.63
C GLY A 17 38.60 19.62 25.73
N LEU A 18 38.92 20.63 24.93
CA LEU A 18 38.14 21.87 24.83
C LEU A 18 36.77 21.62 24.23
N SER A 19 36.66 20.81 23.16
CA SER A 19 35.36 20.46 22.58
C SER A 19 34.49 19.69 23.57
N LEU A 20 35.08 18.81 24.37
CA LEU A 20 34.37 18.06 25.41
C LEU A 20 33.90 18.98 26.56
N SER A 21 34.74 19.91 27.03
CA SER A 21 34.32 20.84 28.09
C SER A 21 33.25 21.81 27.59
N SER A 22 33.40 22.31 26.36
CA SER A 22 32.36 23.11 25.71
C SER A 22 31.08 22.32 25.52
N ALA A 23 31.13 21.07 25.07
CA ALA A 23 29.95 20.21 24.92
C ALA A 23 29.27 19.91 26.25
N ARG A 24 30.03 19.70 27.34
CA ARG A 24 29.49 19.48 28.69
C ARG A 24 28.76 20.72 29.22
N THR A 25 29.38 21.88 29.13
CA THR A 25 28.76 23.14 29.56
C THR A 25 27.55 23.53 28.71
N LEU A 26 27.59 23.24 27.39
CA LEU A 26 26.43 23.40 26.51
C LEU A 26 25.29 22.48 26.94
N ARG A 27 25.60 21.22 27.29
CA ARG A 27 24.62 20.20 27.72
C ARG A 27 23.96 20.58 29.04
N GLU A 28 24.72 21.10 30.00
CA GLU A 28 24.20 21.57 31.30
C GLU A 28 23.27 22.78 31.15
N LYS A 29 23.54 23.66 30.19
CA LYS A 29 22.72 24.83 29.89
C LYS A 29 21.67 24.59 28.80
N TRP A 30 21.59 23.36 28.28
CA TRP A 30 20.73 23.06 27.16
C TRP A 30 19.28 23.08 27.64
N PRO A 31 18.41 23.93 27.07
CA PRO A 31 17.02 23.98 27.50
C PRO A 31 16.36 22.62 27.30
N GLY A 32 15.71 22.09 28.34
CA GLY A 32 14.98 20.82 28.29
C GLY A 32 13.84 20.82 27.27
N GLU A 33 13.37 22.01 26.91
CA GLU A 33 12.28 22.28 25.96
C GLU A 33 12.78 22.89 24.65
N ALA A 34 13.99 22.54 24.19
CA ALA A 34 14.52 23.04 22.91
C ALA A 34 13.74 22.45 21.71
N ASP A 35 12.49 22.90 21.55
CA ASP A 35 11.61 22.73 20.40
C ASP A 35 12.09 23.62 19.24
N THR A 36 13.39 23.62 18.93
CA THR A 36 13.91 24.38 17.79
C THR A 36 15.30 23.91 17.40
N PHE A 37 15.39 22.82 16.66
CA PHE A 37 16.51 22.68 15.72
C PHE A 37 15.95 22.40 14.34
N TYR A 38 15.66 23.50 13.64
CA TYR A 38 15.54 23.47 12.20
C TYR A 38 16.85 22.88 11.64
N LEU A 39 16.75 21.74 10.94
CA LEU A 39 17.92 21.22 10.24
C LEU A 39 18.27 22.14 9.08
N PRO A 40 19.57 22.45 8.85
CA PRO A 40 20.00 23.06 7.61
C PRO A 40 19.53 22.23 6.41
N PRO A 41 19.38 22.84 5.22
CA PRO A 41 19.01 22.10 4.02
C PRO A 41 19.94 20.91 3.77
N SER A 42 19.41 19.79 3.25
CA SER A 42 20.16 18.54 3.01
C SER A 42 21.45 18.75 2.20
N ARG A 43 21.51 19.77 1.33
CA ARG A 43 22.73 20.15 0.59
C ARG A 43 23.87 20.61 1.51
N VAL A 44 23.56 21.42 2.52
CA VAL A 44 24.53 21.92 3.50
C VAL A 44 25.00 20.75 4.37
N LEU A 45 24.07 19.91 4.81
CA LEU A 45 24.39 18.73 5.61
C LEU A 45 25.26 17.73 4.85
N ARG A 46 25.02 17.54 3.54
CA ARG A 46 25.91 16.75 2.67
C ARG A 46 27.34 17.31 2.65
N ALA A 47 27.50 18.62 2.54
CA ALA A 47 28.84 19.24 2.56
C ALA A 47 29.53 19.07 3.93
N VAL A 48 28.80 19.33 5.02
CA VAL A 48 29.32 19.20 6.39
C VAL A 48 29.59 17.75 6.82
N SER A 49 28.95 16.77 6.18
CA SER A 49 29.19 15.35 6.45
C SER A 49 30.60 14.89 6.09
N LEU A 50 31.37 15.68 5.32
CA LEU A 50 32.72 15.36 4.86
C LEU A 50 32.81 13.97 4.18
N GLY A 51 31.73 13.55 3.51
CA GLY A 51 31.63 12.24 2.85
C GLY A 51 30.96 11.15 3.69
N HIS A 52 30.76 11.35 4.99
CA HIS A 52 30.10 10.39 5.89
C HIS A 52 28.59 10.65 5.98
N ARG A 53 27.89 10.55 4.86
CA ARG A 53 26.47 10.89 4.75
C ARG A 53 25.58 9.91 5.52
N GLU A 54 25.92 8.63 5.48
CA GLU A 54 25.22 7.55 6.20
C GLU A 54 25.31 7.76 7.70
N LEU A 55 26.51 8.05 8.22
CA LEU A 55 26.71 8.38 9.64
C LEU A 55 25.88 9.61 10.05
N LEU A 56 25.82 10.64 9.21
CA LEU A 56 25.00 11.82 9.48
C LEU A 56 23.50 11.50 9.43
N ALA A 57 23.06 10.63 8.52
CA ALA A 57 21.69 10.12 8.46
C ALA A 57 21.32 9.36 9.74
N ASP A 58 22.21 8.50 10.24
CA ASP A 58 22.04 7.77 11.50
C ASP A 58 21.91 8.72 12.70
N LEU A 59 22.77 9.74 12.78
CA LEU A 59 22.70 10.74 13.85
C LEU A 59 21.39 11.53 13.81
N ILE A 60 20.91 11.90 12.62
CA ILE A 60 19.62 12.57 12.46
C ILE A 60 18.48 11.63 12.82
N HIS A 61 18.56 10.34 12.47
CA HIS A 61 17.55 9.36 12.85
C HIS A 61 17.49 9.17 14.37
N VAL A 62 18.62 9.07 15.05
CA VAL A 62 18.68 9.02 16.52
C VAL A 62 18.02 10.27 17.11
N ARG A 63 18.32 11.45 16.57
CA ARG A 63 17.68 12.71 17.01
C ARG A 63 16.17 12.69 16.77
N ALA A 64 15.72 12.17 15.62
CA ALA A 64 14.31 12.05 15.28
C ALA A 64 13.56 11.13 16.26
N ASN A 65 14.16 10.00 16.63
CA ASN A 65 13.59 9.08 17.63
C ASN A 65 13.47 9.71 19.01
N VAL A 66 14.54 10.38 19.48
CA VAL A 66 14.50 11.08 20.77
C VAL A 66 13.43 12.17 20.74
N TYR A 67 13.39 12.99 19.69
CA TYR A 67 12.36 14.03 19.52
C TYR A 67 10.95 13.43 19.53
N PHE A 68 10.71 12.39 18.72
CA PHE A 68 9.42 11.70 18.67
C PHE A 68 9.01 11.16 20.04
N GLY A 69 9.92 10.48 20.74
CA GLY A 69 9.64 9.93 22.08
C GLY A 69 9.33 11.02 23.10
N THR A 70 10.08 12.13 23.09
CA THR A 70 9.81 13.28 23.97
C THR A 70 8.45 13.91 23.69
N GLN A 71 8.11 14.14 22.40
CA GLN A 71 6.82 14.72 22.03
C GLN A 71 5.66 13.78 22.32
N LEU A 72 5.82 12.47 22.05
CA LEU A 72 4.83 11.45 22.34
C LEU A 72 4.54 11.39 23.85
N TYR A 73 5.58 11.39 24.68
CA TYR A 73 5.43 11.41 26.14
C TYR A 73 4.75 12.68 26.64
N ALA A 74 5.15 13.85 26.12
CA ALA A 74 4.58 15.14 26.46
C ALA A 74 3.21 15.42 25.81
N ARG A 75 2.73 14.54 24.92
CA ARG A 75 1.54 14.72 24.07
C ARG A 75 1.56 16.00 23.24
N LEU A 76 2.75 16.39 22.78
CA LEU A 76 2.96 17.57 21.95
C LEU A 76 3.00 17.24 20.46
N PRO A 77 2.70 18.19 19.56
CA PRO A 77 2.83 17.99 18.12
C PRO A 77 4.27 17.71 17.67
N THR A 78 4.43 16.84 16.68
CA THR A 78 5.72 16.46 16.09
C THR A 78 6.09 17.33 14.89
N LYS A 79 6.08 18.67 15.07
CA LYS A 79 6.24 19.66 13.99
C LYS A 79 7.46 19.42 13.09
N TRP A 80 8.60 19.01 13.67
CA TRP A 80 9.87 18.88 12.95
C TRP A 80 10.16 17.46 12.45
N LEU A 81 9.32 16.49 12.79
CA LEU A 81 9.61 15.08 12.55
C LEU A 81 9.71 14.75 11.06
N ALA A 82 8.78 15.25 10.25
CA ALA A 82 8.83 15.06 8.80
C ALA A 82 10.14 15.59 8.22
N GLN A 83 10.57 16.79 8.63
CA GLN A 83 11.83 17.37 8.18
C GLN A 83 13.04 16.48 8.56
N TYR A 84 13.09 15.97 9.80
CA TYR A 84 14.16 15.06 10.21
C TYR A 84 14.20 13.80 9.34
N LEU A 85 13.05 13.17 9.12
CA LEU A 85 12.94 11.95 8.32
C LEU A 85 13.33 12.18 6.86
N HIS A 86 12.79 13.23 6.22
CA HIS A 86 13.17 13.57 4.84
C HIS A 86 14.66 13.87 4.70
N THR A 87 15.25 14.56 5.68
CA THR A 87 16.67 14.90 5.65
C THR A 87 17.55 13.66 5.81
N ALA A 88 17.19 12.74 6.72
CA ALA A 88 17.91 11.48 6.88
C ALA A 88 17.85 10.64 5.59
N ILE A 89 16.66 10.53 4.96
CA ILE A 89 16.48 9.83 3.68
C ILE A 89 17.26 10.53 2.54
N ASP A 90 17.33 11.85 2.52
CA ASP A 90 18.11 12.60 1.53
C ASP A 90 19.62 12.35 1.64
N LEU A 91 20.10 12.09 2.87
CA LEU A 91 21.49 11.80 3.14
C LEU A 91 21.81 10.35 2.76
N ASP A 92 21.00 9.40 3.22
CA ASP A 92 21.08 7.97 2.91
C ASP A 92 19.73 7.39 2.43
N PRO A 93 19.49 7.36 1.10
CA PRO A 93 18.30 6.74 0.52
C PRO A 93 18.24 5.21 0.70
N ARG A 94 19.34 4.56 1.10
CA ARG A 94 19.37 3.10 1.32
C ARG A 94 19.00 2.71 2.75
N PHE A 95 18.69 3.68 3.60
CA PHE A 95 18.26 3.43 4.97
C PHE A 95 16.80 2.95 5.00
N HIS A 96 16.61 1.68 4.60
CA HIS A 96 15.31 1.01 4.45
C HIS A 96 14.33 1.25 5.61
N ARG A 97 14.81 1.07 6.85
CA ARG A 97 13.97 1.19 8.04
C ARG A 97 13.28 2.55 8.16
N LEU A 98 13.91 3.64 7.70
CA LEU A 98 13.34 5.00 7.76
C LEU A 98 12.03 5.13 7.00
N TYR A 99 11.84 4.34 5.94
CA TYR A 99 10.66 4.47 5.09
C TYR A 99 9.41 3.95 5.81
N LEU A 100 9.51 2.76 6.41
CA LEU A 100 8.40 2.17 7.17
C LEU A 100 8.25 2.81 8.54
N SER A 101 9.32 2.85 9.33
CA SER A 101 9.25 3.36 10.69
C SER A 101 8.98 4.87 10.70
N GLY A 102 9.60 5.63 9.80
CA GLY A 102 9.37 7.07 9.68
C GLY A 102 7.94 7.40 9.27
N ALA A 103 7.38 6.68 8.29
CA ALA A 103 5.97 6.81 7.93
C ALA A 103 5.04 6.51 9.12
N ALA A 104 5.30 5.41 9.84
CA ALA A 104 4.53 5.07 11.04
C ALA A 104 4.65 6.13 12.14
N MET A 105 5.84 6.69 12.39
CA MET A 105 6.03 7.76 13.37
C MET A 105 5.25 9.04 13.03
N LEU A 106 5.02 9.33 11.74
CA LEU A 106 4.25 10.50 11.33
C LEU A 106 2.75 10.32 11.58
N VAL A 107 2.22 9.11 11.41
CA VAL A 107 0.80 8.80 11.61
C VAL A 107 0.50 8.55 13.09
N TYR A 108 1.29 7.70 13.74
CA TYR A 108 1.02 7.20 15.10
C TYR A 108 1.84 7.95 16.16
N ASN A 109 1.70 9.28 16.20
CA ASN A 109 2.43 10.17 17.13
C ASN A 109 1.67 10.51 18.41
N GLY A 110 0.59 9.78 18.72
CA GLY A 110 -0.25 10.01 19.90
C GLY A 110 -1.19 11.21 19.80
N GLN A 111 -1.19 11.92 18.67
CA GLN A 111 -2.20 12.91 18.34
C GLN A 111 -3.37 12.23 17.60
N ARG A 112 -4.47 12.99 17.41
CA ARG A 112 -5.53 12.57 16.51
C ARG A 112 -4.96 12.46 15.08
N ILE A 113 -5.18 11.33 14.43
CA ILE A 113 -4.79 11.13 13.03
C ILE A 113 -5.62 12.07 12.16
N VAL A 114 -4.94 12.77 11.26
CA VAL A 114 -5.55 13.66 10.26
C VAL A 114 -4.93 13.38 8.89
N PRO A 115 -5.65 13.66 7.78
CA PRO A 115 -5.17 13.34 6.44
C PRO A 115 -3.76 13.86 6.12
N ASP A 116 -3.41 15.05 6.59
CA ASP A 116 -2.07 15.64 6.35
C ASP A 116 -0.93 14.79 6.94
N MET A 117 -1.15 14.12 8.07
CA MET A 117 -0.15 13.21 8.66
C MET A 117 0.05 11.98 7.78
N VAL A 118 -1.05 11.42 7.26
CA VAL A 118 -1.03 10.26 6.37
C VAL A 118 -0.44 10.62 5.01
N LEU A 119 -0.73 11.80 4.47
CA LEU A 119 -0.11 12.30 3.24
C LEU A 119 1.40 12.53 3.41
N ALA A 120 1.84 13.06 4.55
CA ALA A 120 3.25 13.19 4.86
C ALA A 120 3.94 11.81 4.93
N ALA A 121 3.30 10.82 5.56
CA ALA A 121 3.78 9.44 5.58
C ALA A 121 3.84 8.82 4.17
N ASN A 122 2.80 9.02 3.35
CA ASN A 122 2.75 8.53 1.97
C ASN A 122 3.87 9.14 1.12
N SER A 123 4.24 10.41 1.35
CA SER A 123 5.36 11.04 0.64
C SER A 123 6.70 10.34 0.91
N ILE A 124 6.88 9.78 2.11
CA ILE A 124 8.04 8.96 2.46
C ILE A 124 7.91 7.57 1.81
N LEU A 125 6.77 6.91 1.95
CA LEU A 125 6.54 5.56 1.41
C LEU A 125 6.69 5.52 -0.11
N GLU A 126 6.25 6.54 -0.82
CA GLU A 126 6.38 6.62 -2.28
C GLU A 126 7.84 6.68 -2.72
N ARG A 127 8.69 7.41 -1.98
CA ARG A 127 10.15 7.37 -2.18
C ARG A 127 10.72 5.99 -1.85
N GLY A 128 10.21 5.34 -0.81
CA GLY A 128 10.66 4.01 -0.38
C GLY A 128 10.35 2.94 -1.42
N ARG A 129 9.16 2.98 -2.01
CA ARG A 129 8.74 2.06 -3.07
C ARG A 129 9.64 2.15 -4.30
N LEU A 130 10.14 3.34 -4.62
CA LEU A 130 11.12 3.56 -5.70
C LEU A 130 12.52 3.08 -5.31
N ALA A 131 12.93 3.28 -4.05
CA ALA A 131 14.25 2.87 -3.55
C ALA A 131 14.36 1.34 -3.35
N PHE A 132 13.26 0.68 -3.02
CA PHE A 132 13.18 -0.76 -2.73
C PHE A 132 12.06 -1.42 -3.56
N PRO A 133 12.25 -1.60 -4.88
CA PRO A 133 11.19 -2.06 -5.77
C PRO A 133 10.73 -3.51 -5.53
N PHE A 134 11.51 -4.31 -4.79
CA PHE A 134 11.19 -5.69 -4.43
C PHE A 134 10.68 -5.85 -2.99
N ASP A 135 10.60 -4.75 -2.25
CA ASP A 135 10.03 -4.75 -0.91
C ASP A 135 8.51 -4.64 -1.01
N TRP A 136 7.79 -5.60 -0.42
CA TRP A 136 6.34 -5.61 -0.43
C TRP A 136 5.72 -4.77 0.69
N GLU A 137 6.43 -4.58 1.80
CA GLU A 137 5.92 -3.92 3.02
C GLU A 137 5.69 -2.42 2.79
N ILE A 138 6.62 -1.75 2.11
CA ILE A 138 6.52 -0.32 1.81
C ILE A 138 5.29 0.00 0.94
N PRO A 139 5.11 -0.61 -0.25
CA PRO A 139 3.91 -0.39 -1.06
C PRO A 139 2.64 -0.94 -0.39
N PHE A 140 2.74 -1.99 0.43
CA PHE A 140 1.60 -2.43 1.25
C PHE A 140 1.12 -1.32 2.18
N GLN A 141 2.02 -0.71 2.95
CA GLN A 141 1.65 0.38 3.87
C GLN A 141 1.07 1.58 3.11
N LEU A 142 1.63 1.91 1.94
CA LEU A 142 1.10 2.99 1.10
C LEU A 142 -0.33 2.67 0.62
N GLY A 143 -0.56 1.47 0.12
CA GLY A 143 -1.89 1.02 -0.32
C GLY A 143 -2.89 0.95 0.85
N PHE A 144 -2.43 0.55 2.04
CA PHE A 144 -3.23 0.55 3.26
C PHE A 144 -3.63 1.96 3.70
N ASN A 145 -2.69 2.90 3.67
CA ASN A 145 -2.96 4.31 3.99
C ASN A 145 -4.01 4.92 3.05
N LEU A 146 -3.91 4.63 1.76
CA LEU A 146 -4.87 5.10 0.75
C LEU A 146 -6.25 4.44 0.88
N LEU A 147 -6.28 3.15 1.20
CA LEU A 147 -7.53 2.38 1.29
C LEU A 147 -8.29 2.64 2.60
N TYR A 148 -7.57 2.82 3.72
CA TYR A 148 -8.15 2.85 5.06
C TYR A 148 -7.86 4.14 5.82
N GLU A 149 -6.58 4.48 6.06
CA GLU A 149 -6.25 5.62 6.94
C GLU A 149 -6.80 6.94 6.41
N LEU A 150 -6.55 7.27 5.14
CA LEU A 150 -7.05 8.51 4.53
C LEU A 150 -8.58 8.60 4.55
N PRO A 151 -9.35 7.60 4.05
CA PRO A 151 -10.81 7.66 4.10
C PRO A 151 -11.42 7.67 5.50
N ASN A 152 -10.76 7.08 6.51
CA ASN A 152 -11.30 7.00 7.86
C ASN A 152 -11.15 8.31 8.64
N ASP A 153 -10.08 9.06 8.38
CA ASP A 153 -9.77 10.31 9.08
C ASP A 153 -10.11 11.58 8.28
N ALA A 154 -10.53 11.43 7.01
CA ALA A 154 -11.05 12.51 6.19
C ALA A 154 -12.53 12.83 6.48
N ASP A 155 -12.99 13.96 5.94
CA ASP A 155 -14.43 14.27 5.88
C ASP A 155 -15.14 13.20 5.04
N PRO A 156 -16.25 12.58 5.51
CA PRO A 156 -17.00 11.58 4.75
C PRO A 156 -17.43 12.02 3.34
N ASP A 157 -17.63 13.34 3.14
CA ASP A 157 -18.03 13.92 1.86
C ASP A 157 -16.83 14.37 0.99
N ASP A 158 -15.59 14.05 1.40
CA ASP A 158 -14.39 14.39 0.63
C ASP A 158 -14.40 13.69 -0.75
N PRO A 159 -14.44 14.44 -1.88
CA PRO A 159 -14.55 13.87 -3.21
C PRO A 159 -13.32 13.03 -3.63
N ARG A 160 -12.23 13.09 -2.87
CA ARG A 160 -10.99 12.33 -3.14
C ARG A 160 -11.06 10.89 -2.62
N ILE A 161 -11.97 10.58 -1.68
CA ILE A 161 -12.09 9.26 -1.05
C ILE A 161 -12.22 8.12 -2.08
N PRO A 162 -13.08 8.19 -3.11
CA PRO A 162 -13.16 7.14 -4.12
C PRO A 162 -11.84 6.93 -4.86
N GLY A 163 -11.12 8.02 -5.17
CA GLY A 163 -9.81 7.98 -5.82
C GLY A 163 -8.76 7.30 -4.95
N TRP A 164 -8.65 7.67 -3.67
CA TRP A 164 -7.72 7.04 -2.74
C TRP A 164 -8.01 5.55 -2.58
N ARG A 165 -9.28 5.15 -2.42
CA ARG A 165 -9.64 3.74 -2.30
C ARG A 165 -9.29 2.95 -3.56
N GLN A 166 -9.54 3.51 -4.74
CA GLN A 166 -9.19 2.87 -6.00
C GLN A 166 -7.67 2.70 -6.15
N GLU A 167 -6.91 3.76 -5.88
CA GLU A 167 -5.45 3.74 -5.94
C GLU A 167 -4.86 2.76 -4.93
N GLY A 168 -5.36 2.76 -3.69
CA GLY A 168 -4.95 1.84 -2.64
C GLY A 168 -5.19 0.37 -3.01
N VAL A 169 -6.37 0.06 -3.57
CA VAL A 169 -6.66 -1.31 -4.07
C VAL A 169 -5.71 -1.70 -5.20
N GLU A 170 -5.42 -0.78 -6.12
CA GLU A 170 -4.53 -1.08 -7.25
C GLU A 170 -3.08 -1.33 -6.79
N ILE A 171 -2.56 -0.52 -5.86
CA ILE A 171 -1.24 -0.77 -5.26
C ILE A 171 -1.22 -2.13 -4.58
N LEU A 172 -2.21 -2.43 -3.72
CA LEU A 172 -2.28 -3.73 -3.04
C LEU A 172 -2.44 -4.90 -4.00
N ARG A 173 -3.14 -4.71 -5.12
CA ARG A 173 -3.28 -5.71 -6.19
C ARG A 173 -1.93 -6.04 -6.83
N GLN A 174 -1.08 -5.04 -7.06
CA GLN A 174 0.28 -5.22 -7.58
C GLN A 174 1.19 -5.90 -6.55
N VAL A 175 1.14 -5.43 -5.30
CA VAL A 175 1.92 -5.99 -4.18
C VAL A 175 1.61 -7.46 -3.95
N SER A 176 0.37 -7.87 -4.13
CA SER A 176 -0.06 -9.27 -3.96
C SER A 176 0.68 -10.29 -4.84
N LEU A 177 1.42 -9.82 -5.85
CA LEU A 177 2.19 -10.67 -6.76
C LEU A 177 3.66 -10.81 -6.35
N PHE A 178 4.08 -10.15 -5.27
CA PHE A 178 5.46 -10.22 -4.80
C PHE A 178 5.71 -11.54 -4.05
N GLU A 179 6.98 -11.95 -3.98
CA GLU A 179 7.38 -13.13 -3.24
C GLU A 179 7.25 -12.91 -1.71
N GLY A 180 6.82 -13.93 -0.97
CA GLY A 180 6.74 -13.88 0.49
C GLY A 180 5.56 -13.07 1.06
N VAL A 181 4.69 -12.56 0.21
CA VAL A 181 3.53 -11.74 0.62
C VAL A 181 2.53 -12.58 1.43
N PRO A 182 2.07 -12.09 2.59
CA PRO A 182 1.04 -12.77 3.37
C PRO A 182 -0.29 -12.94 2.61
N TYR A 183 -0.92 -14.11 2.75
CA TYR A 183 -2.16 -14.49 2.04
C TYR A 183 -3.34 -13.53 2.28
N PHE A 184 -3.33 -12.78 3.38
CA PHE A 184 -4.41 -11.85 3.69
C PHE A 184 -4.46 -10.68 2.70
N ILE A 185 -3.35 -10.31 2.06
CA ILE A 185 -3.28 -9.21 1.10
C ILE A 185 -4.07 -9.53 -0.19
N PRO A 186 -3.80 -10.63 -0.91
CA PRO A 186 -4.62 -10.97 -2.08
C PRO A 186 -6.10 -11.24 -1.74
N ASN A 187 -6.37 -11.82 -0.57
CA ASN A 187 -7.74 -12.01 -0.09
C ASN A 187 -8.46 -10.69 0.22
N LEU A 188 -7.73 -9.69 0.72
CA LEU A 188 -8.23 -8.33 0.95
C LEU A 188 -8.57 -7.66 -0.39
N VAL A 189 -7.66 -7.69 -1.35
CA VAL A 189 -7.89 -7.12 -2.69
C VAL A 189 -9.09 -7.77 -3.36
N ALA A 190 -9.21 -9.10 -3.33
CA ALA A 190 -10.38 -9.80 -3.85
C ALA A 190 -11.68 -9.34 -3.18
N ARG A 191 -11.66 -9.15 -1.85
CA ARG A 191 -12.82 -8.61 -1.11
C ARG A 191 -13.18 -7.20 -1.57
N MET A 192 -12.19 -6.33 -1.80
CA MET A 192 -12.43 -4.97 -2.25
C MET A 192 -13.01 -4.95 -3.68
N LEU A 193 -12.47 -5.74 -4.58
CA LEU A 193 -12.96 -5.89 -5.96
C LEU A 193 -14.40 -6.43 -5.99
N THR A 194 -14.72 -7.46 -5.19
CA THR A 194 -16.09 -7.98 -5.09
C THR A 194 -17.06 -6.92 -4.55
N LYS A 195 -16.67 -6.13 -3.54
CA LYS A 195 -17.51 -5.04 -3.00
C LYS A 195 -17.82 -3.96 -4.03
N GLN A 196 -16.92 -3.74 -4.99
CA GLN A 196 -17.11 -2.79 -6.10
C GLN A 196 -17.86 -3.42 -7.30
N GLY A 197 -18.41 -4.63 -7.16
CA GLY A 197 -19.11 -5.33 -8.25
C GLY A 197 -18.18 -5.92 -9.31
N SER A 198 -16.86 -5.90 -9.09
CA SER A 198 -15.84 -6.38 -10.02
C SER A 198 -15.41 -7.82 -9.71
N GLU A 199 -16.37 -8.74 -9.64
CA GLU A 199 -16.10 -10.14 -9.24
C GLU A 199 -15.17 -10.87 -10.21
N ASP A 200 -15.29 -10.65 -11.51
CA ASP A 200 -14.39 -11.26 -12.50
C ASP A 200 -12.94 -10.80 -12.33
N LEU A 201 -12.73 -9.53 -11.94
CA LEU A 201 -11.40 -9.02 -11.61
C LEU A 201 -10.88 -9.64 -10.31
N ALA A 202 -11.75 -9.86 -9.31
CA ALA A 202 -11.38 -10.53 -8.07
C ALA A 202 -10.91 -11.98 -8.32
N ILE A 203 -11.62 -12.71 -9.19
CA ILE A 203 -11.25 -14.08 -9.59
C ILE A 203 -9.90 -14.07 -10.30
N ARG A 204 -9.71 -13.24 -11.34
CA ARG A 204 -8.43 -13.12 -12.07
C ARG A 204 -7.27 -12.75 -11.15
N HIS A 205 -7.51 -11.84 -10.21
CA HIS A 205 -6.51 -11.45 -9.23
C HIS A 205 -6.06 -12.63 -8.36
N LEU A 206 -7.00 -13.40 -7.81
CA LEU A 206 -6.66 -14.57 -6.99
C LEU A 206 -6.00 -15.68 -7.81
N GLU A 207 -6.36 -15.85 -9.08
CA GLU A 207 -5.66 -16.78 -9.99
C GLU A 207 -4.18 -16.41 -10.15
N GLN A 208 -3.89 -15.13 -10.36
CA GLN A 208 -2.52 -14.63 -10.46
C GLN A 208 -1.76 -14.82 -9.14
N ALA A 209 -2.37 -14.42 -8.01
CA ALA A 209 -1.77 -14.60 -6.69
C ALA A 209 -1.52 -16.07 -6.35
N TYR A 210 -2.45 -16.97 -6.72
CA TYR A 210 -2.30 -18.42 -6.54
C TYR A 210 -1.12 -18.98 -7.36
N ALA A 211 -0.93 -18.48 -8.59
CA ALA A 211 0.12 -18.94 -9.48
C ALA A 211 1.53 -18.59 -8.97
N VAL A 212 1.70 -17.43 -8.32
CA VAL A 212 3.01 -16.97 -7.81
C VAL A 212 3.26 -17.35 -6.33
N ALA A 213 2.22 -17.73 -5.58
CA ALA A 213 2.35 -18.09 -4.18
C ALA A 213 3.26 -19.32 -3.98
N THR A 214 4.38 -19.13 -3.29
CA THR A 214 5.35 -20.19 -2.96
C THR A 214 4.99 -20.95 -1.68
N ASN A 215 4.38 -20.28 -0.71
CA ASN A 215 3.94 -20.87 0.55
C ASN A 215 2.66 -21.72 0.36
N GLU A 216 2.67 -22.97 0.82
CA GLU A 216 1.54 -23.91 0.69
C GLU A 216 0.28 -23.48 1.45
N GLU A 217 0.44 -22.94 2.67
CA GLU A 217 -0.66 -22.43 3.47
C GLU A 217 -1.31 -21.22 2.77
N ALA A 218 -0.49 -20.28 2.29
CA ALA A 218 -0.98 -19.14 1.53
C ALA A 218 -1.73 -19.59 0.26
N ARG A 219 -1.17 -20.56 -0.46
CA ARG A 219 -1.79 -21.18 -1.63
C ARG A 219 -3.13 -21.84 -1.29
N ALA A 220 -3.25 -22.51 -0.14
CA ALA A 220 -4.49 -23.11 0.33
C ALA A 220 -5.56 -22.06 0.68
N GLN A 221 -5.17 -20.97 1.36
CA GLN A 221 -6.08 -19.87 1.71
C GLN A 221 -6.61 -19.15 0.46
N ILE A 222 -5.73 -18.84 -0.50
CA ILE A 222 -6.10 -18.22 -1.78
C ILE A 222 -7.02 -19.16 -2.57
N ARG A 223 -6.72 -20.47 -2.61
CA ARG A 223 -7.56 -21.48 -3.28
C ARG A 223 -8.95 -21.55 -2.69
N GLY A 224 -9.07 -21.57 -1.37
CA GLY A 224 -10.37 -21.58 -0.69
C GLY A 224 -11.23 -20.38 -1.09
N LYS A 225 -10.63 -19.19 -1.14
CA LYS A 225 -11.32 -17.98 -1.58
C LYS A 225 -11.70 -18.02 -3.06
N LEU A 226 -10.82 -18.53 -3.92
CA LEU A 226 -11.06 -18.67 -5.36
C LEU A 226 -12.20 -19.64 -5.66
N ILE A 227 -12.26 -20.79 -4.97
CA ILE A 227 -13.37 -21.76 -5.09
C ILE A 227 -14.69 -21.10 -4.67
N ALA A 228 -14.70 -20.37 -3.57
CA ALA A 228 -15.92 -19.70 -3.09
C ALA A 228 -16.44 -18.65 -4.10
N LEU A 229 -15.57 -17.84 -4.70
CA LEU A 229 -15.96 -16.85 -5.70
C LEU A 229 -16.43 -17.51 -7.01
N ARG A 230 -15.69 -18.51 -7.52
CA ARG A 230 -16.11 -19.25 -8.73
C ARG A 230 -17.44 -19.99 -8.53
N GLY A 231 -17.63 -20.58 -7.35
CA GLY A 231 -18.88 -21.27 -7.00
C GLY A 231 -20.07 -20.31 -6.97
N ARG A 232 -19.90 -19.11 -6.40
CA ARG A 232 -20.91 -18.05 -6.44
C ARG A 232 -21.21 -17.62 -7.87
N ARG A 233 -20.18 -17.30 -8.65
CA ARG A 233 -20.34 -16.90 -10.06
C ARG A 233 -21.07 -17.96 -10.88
N ALA A 234 -20.73 -19.24 -10.70
CA ALA A 234 -21.41 -20.33 -11.39
C ALA A 234 -22.89 -20.47 -10.97
N ALA A 235 -23.22 -20.24 -9.70
CA ALA A 235 -24.61 -20.24 -9.22
C ALA A 235 -25.41 -19.07 -9.81
N ASP A 236 -24.81 -17.88 -9.88
CA ASP A 236 -25.43 -16.69 -10.47
C ASP A 236 -25.67 -16.86 -11.98
N ASP A 237 -24.68 -17.39 -12.72
CA ASP A 237 -24.80 -17.70 -14.14
C ASP A 237 -25.89 -18.75 -14.39
N LEU A 238 -26.03 -19.76 -13.50
CA LEU A 238 -27.09 -20.77 -13.59
C LEU A 238 -28.47 -20.14 -13.36
N ALA A 239 -28.61 -19.28 -12.36
CA ALA A 239 -29.86 -18.58 -12.07
C ALA A 239 -30.25 -17.58 -13.17
N GLU A 240 -29.28 -16.95 -13.83
CA GLU A 240 -29.53 -16.12 -15.01
C GLU A 240 -30.03 -16.95 -16.19
N LYS A 241 -29.37 -18.08 -16.49
CA LYS A 241 -29.81 -19.01 -17.55
C LYS A 241 -31.21 -19.56 -17.30
N GLN A 242 -31.55 -19.87 -16.04
CA GLN A 242 -32.91 -20.30 -15.70
C GLN A 242 -33.93 -19.19 -15.98
N ARG A 243 -33.66 -17.94 -15.57
CA ARG A 243 -34.55 -16.80 -15.85
C ARG A 243 -34.70 -16.52 -17.35
N GLU A 244 -33.63 -16.70 -18.13
CA GLU A 244 -33.70 -16.58 -19.59
C GLU A 244 -34.60 -17.67 -20.19
N LEU A 245 -34.44 -18.91 -19.74
CA LEU A 245 -35.30 -20.02 -20.13
C LEU A 245 -36.77 -19.75 -19.79
N ASP A 246 -37.07 -19.33 -18.55
CA ASP A 246 -38.44 -19.03 -18.11
C ASP A 246 -39.10 -17.98 -19.02
N ARG A 247 -38.38 -16.91 -19.37
CA ARG A 247 -38.87 -15.87 -20.30
C ARG A 247 -39.14 -16.43 -21.70
N LEU A 248 -38.27 -17.29 -22.21
CA LEU A 248 -38.46 -17.93 -23.52
C LEU A 248 -39.70 -18.82 -23.51
N VAL A 249 -39.91 -19.59 -22.44
CA VAL A 249 -41.06 -20.48 -22.26
C VAL A 249 -42.35 -19.66 -22.19
N SER A 250 -42.41 -18.66 -21.31
CA SER A 250 -43.61 -17.80 -21.14
C SER A 250 -43.98 -17.03 -22.40
N ASN A 251 -43.01 -16.60 -23.21
CA ASN A 251 -43.29 -15.83 -24.43
C ASN A 251 -43.73 -16.68 -25.62
N ARG A 252 -43.35 -17.96 -25.68
CA ARG A 252 -43.52 -18.78 -26.89
C ARG A 252 -44.65 -19.79 -26.78
N TYR A 253 -44.79 -20.45 -25.63
CA TYR A 253 -45.77 -21.51 -25.39
C TYR A 253 -46.30 -21.42 -23.95
N PRO A 254 -47.04 -20.35 -23.61
CA PRO A 254 -47.50 -20.09 -22.24
C PRO A 254 -48.39 -21.20 -21.66
N ASP A 255 -49.09 -21.96 -22.52
CA ASP A 255 -50.03 -23.00 -22.11
C ASP A 255 -49.43 -24.42 -22.07
N PHE A 256 -48.14 -24.58 -22.38
CA PHE A 256 -47.49 -25.89 -22.46
C PHE A 256 -46.50 -26.11 -21.30
N PRO A 257 -46.30 -27.37 -20.87
CA PRO A 257 -45.27 -27.71 -19.89
C PRO A 257 -43.87 -27.27 -20.33
N GLU A 258 -43.01 -26.83 -19.41
CA GLU A 258 -41.65 -26.31 -19.67
C GLU A 258 -40.81 -27.26 -20.54
N ALA A 259 -40.89 -28.56 -20.25
CA ALA A 259 -40.20 -29.61 -21.02
C ALA A 259 -40.60 -29.63 -22.50
N PHE A 260 -41.85 -29.31 -22.84
CA PHE A 260 -42.32 -29.23 -24.23
C PHE A 260 -41.65 -28.08 -24.98
N SER A 261 -41.53 -26.92 -24.33
CA SER A 261 -40.88 -25.73 -24.88
C SER A 261 -39.37 -25.92 -25.12
N ILE A 262 -38.70 -26.73 -24.29
CA ILE A 262 -37.28 -27.09 -24.46
C ILE A 262 -37.10 -28.03 -25.66
N VAL A 263 -37.97 -29.04 -25.78
CA VAL A 263 -37.87 -30.06 -26.84
C VAL A 263 -38.27 -29.52 -28.22
N MET A 264 -39.26 -28.63 -28.26
CA MET A 264 -39.78 -28.04 -29.51
C MET A 264 -39.12 -26.69 -29.88
N GLY A 265 -38.27 -26.15 -28.99
CA GLY A 265 -37.53 -24.91 -29.20
C GLY A 265 -36.35 -25.06 -30.18
N PRO A 266 -35.74 -23.94 -30.62
CA PRO A 266 -34.56 -23.99 -31.48
C PRO A 266 -33.40 -24.71 -30.77
N LYS A 267 -32.62 -25.50 -31.52
CA LYS A 267 -31.51 -26.29 -30.98
C LYS A 267 -30.52 -25.41 -30.19
N MET A 268 -30.50 -25.59 -28.88
CA MET A 268 -29.46 -25.03 -28.00
C MET A 268 -28.20 -25.90 -28.09
N THR A 269 -27.06 -25.31 -28.41
CA THR A 269 -25.75 -25.98 -28.30
C THR A 269 -25.09 -25.64 -26.96
N SER A 270 -23.99 -26.30 -26.60
CA SER A 270 -23.22 -26.00 -25.38
C SER A 270 -22.70 -24.55 -25.28
N LYS A 271 -22.79 -23.77 -26.37
CA LYS A 271 -22.43 -22.35 -26.46
C LYS A 271 -23.63 -21.39 -26.63
N GLY A 272 -24.88 -21.86 -26.56
CA GLY A 272 -26.10 -21.05 -26.75
C GLY A 272 -26.90 -21.37 -28.02
N ILE A 273 -27.99 -20.61 -28.25
CA ILE A 273 -28.98 -20.84 -29.31
C ILE A 273 -28.40 -20.49 -30.69
N LEU A 274 -28.24 -21.48 -31.57
CA LEU A 274 -28.01 -21.28 -33.00
C LEU A 274 -29.35 -21.33 -33.73
N SER A 275 -30.09 -20.21 -33.85
CA SER A 275 -31.16 -20.17 -34.87
C SER A 275 -31.70 -18.80 -35.30
N ALA A 276 -31.10 -17.66 -34.94
CA ALA A 276 -31.59 -16.38 -35.46
C ALA A 276 -31.13 -16.08 -36.91
N THR A 277 -30.29 -16.92 -37.53
CA THR A 277 -29.60 -16.52 -38.78
C THR A 277 -29.77 -17.47 -39.98
N LEU A 278 -30.48 -18.60 -39.89
CA LEU A 278 -30.51 -19.57 -41.01
C LEU A 278 -31.88 -20.12 -41.43
N THR A 279 -32.98 -19.45 -41.09
CA THR A 279 -34.29 -19.81 -41.66
C THR A 279 -35.03 -18.57 -42.14
N ALA A 280 -34.47 -17.91 -43.15
CA ALA A 280 -35.31 -17.15 -44.08
C ALA A 280 -36.13 -18.17 -44.89
N PRO A 281 -37.46 -18.16 -44.84
CA PRO A 281 -38.25 -19.01 -45.72
C PRO A 281 -38.03 -18.54 -47.15
N ASN A 282 -37.55 -19.47 -47.97
CA ASN A 282 -37.44 -19.34 -49.41
C ASN A 282 -38.79 -18.85 -49.96
N ARG A 283 -38.77 -17.74 -50.72
CA ARG A 283 -39.94 -17.18 -51.40
C ARG A 283 -40.60 -18.29 -52.23
N LYS A 284 -41.93 -18.41 -52.10
CA LYS A 284 -42.75 -19.24 -52.98
C LYS A 284 -42.59 -18.78 -54.42
N PHE A 285 -42.56 -19.77 -55.31
CA PHE A 285 -42.83 -19.63 -56.74
C PHE A 285 -44.21 -18.99 -56.94
N ASP A 286 -44.24 -17.92 -57.74
CA ASP A 286 -45.27 -17.61 -58.74
C ASP A 286 -44.57 -17.62 -60.10
#